data_AF-A0A843CNX8-F1
#
_entry.id   AF-A0A843CNX8-F1
#
_cell.length_a   1.000
_cell.length_b   1.000
_cell.length_c   1.000
_cell.angle_alpha   90.00
_cell.angle_beta   90.00
_cell.angle_gamma   90.00
#
_symmetry.space_group_name_H-M   'P 1'
#
loop_
_entity.id
_entity.type
_entity.pdbx_description
1 polymer ?
#
loop_
_entity_poly.entity_id
_entity_poly.type
_entity_poly.pdbx_seq_one_letter_code
_entity_poly.pdbx_strand_id
1 'polypeptide(L)'
;MIPKTEIYFATRKTSRAHVYITKGTGRVRINNTPAEMIQQETAREVILSPLEIAGELRSKVDISVRVKGGGFMGQAYATATAISRALTGWTKSKKDPKEHPFAKPVRTELRVRRSWS
;
A
#
# COMPACT_ATOMS: atom_id res chain seq x y z
N MET A 1 -2.21 -1.49 24.66
CA MET A 1 -1.48 -0.65 23.68
C MET A 1 -2.02 -1.02 22.31
N ILE A 2 -2.77 -0.14 21.63
CA ILE A 2 -3.33 -0.45 20.31
C ILE A 2 -2.18 -0.30 19.30
N PRO A 3 -1.84 -1.33 18.52
CA PRO A 3 -0.76 -1.22 17.55
C PRO A 3 -1.11 -0.17 16.51
N LYS A 4 -0.18 0.76 16.25
CA LYS A 4 -0.32 1.76 15.18
C LYS A 4 -0.51 1.01 13.86
N THR A 5 -1.73 1.08 13.34
CA THR A 5 -2.15 0.37 12.13
C THR A 5 -2.37 1.40 11.04
N GLU A 6 -1.62 1.30 9.95
CA GLU A 6 -1.82 2.14 8.78
C GLU A 6 -2.70 1.38 7.78
N ILE A 7 -3.65 2.09 7.18
CA ILE A 7 -4.66 1.51 6.32
C ILE A 7 -4.47 2.05 4.91
N TYR A 8 -4.39 1.14 3.95
CA TYR A 8 -4.30 1.44 2.53
C TYR A 8 -5.43 0.74 1.78
N PHE A 9 -5.84 1.32 0.66
CA PHE A 9 -6.89 0.74 -0.16
C PHE A 9 -6.52 0.76 -1.65
N ALA A 10 -7.07 -0.21 -2.38
CA ALA A 10 -7.09 -0.20 -3.82
C ALA A 10 -8.36 -0.85 -4.35
N THR A 11 -8.72 -0.45 -5.57
CA THR A 11 -9.90 -0.93 -6.27
C THR A 11 -9.51 -1.35 -7.68
N ARG A 12 -10.08 -2.43 -8.18
CA ARG A 12 -9.95 -2.84 -9.59
C ARG A 12 -11.28 -3.35 -10.09
N LYS A 13 -11.80 -2.74 -11.16
CA LYS A 13 -13.16 -2.99 -11.64
C LYS A 13 -14.16 -2.90 -10.47
N THR A 14 -14.84 -3.99 -10.13
CA THR A 14 -15.80 -4.08 -9.02
C THR A 14 -15.19 -4.63 -7.72
N SER A 15 -13.91 -4.99 -7.72
CA SER A 15 -13.20 -5.50 -6.53
C SER A 15 -12.59 -4.37 -5.71
N ARG A 16 -12.73 -4.47 -4.38
CA ARG A 16 -12.19 -3.52 -3.40
C ARG A 16 -11.34 -4.27 -2.38
N ALA A 17 -10.10 -3.80 -2.16
CA ALA A 17 -9.15 -4.36 -1.22
C ALA A 17 -8.73 -3.30 -0.19
N HIS A 18 -8.84 -3.64 1.09
CA HIS A 18 -8.33 -2.88 2.22
C HIS A 18 -7.16 -3.64 2.84
N VAL A 19 -6.04 -2.95 3.05
CA VAL A 19 -4.82 -3.51 3.63
C VAL A 19 -4.53 -2.79 4.93
N TYR A 20 -4.30 -3.57 5.97
CA TYR A 20 -3.87 -3.14 7.29
C TYR A 20 -2.41 -3.55 7.43
N ILE A 21 -1.53 -2.57 7.55
CA ILE A 21 -0.11 -2.82 7.79
C ILE A 21 0.23 -2.45 9.24
N THR A 22 0.96 -3.35 9.88
CA THR A 22 1.41 -3.21 11.26
C THR A 22 2.88 -3.63 11.35
N LYS A 23 3.61 -3.13 12.34
CA LYS A 23 4.97 -3.61 12.61
C LYS A 23 4.89 -5.03 13.18
N GLY A 24 5.61 -5.98 12.57
CA GLY A 24 5.46 -7.40 12.89
C GLY A 24 6.57 -8.29 12.32
N THR A 25 6.28 -9.58 12.18
CA THR A 25 7.25 -10.64 11.82
C THR A 25 7.13 -11.13 10.38
N GLY A 26 6.37 -10.45 9.52
CA GLY A 26 6.22 -10.84 8.11
C GLY A 26 5.03 -11.73 7.81
N ARG A 27 3.99 -11.71 8.66
CA ARG A 27 2.76 -12.49 8.45
C ARG A 27 1.90 -11.81 7.40
N VAL A 28 1.58 -12.53 6.33
CA VAL A 28 0.66 -12.05 5.28
C VAL A 28 -0.62 -12.88 5.30
N ARG A 29 -1.76 -12.21 5.51
CA ARG A 29 -3.09 -12.83 5.55
C ARG A 29 -4.05 -12.11 4.62
N ILE A 30 -4.86 -12.85 3.90
CA ILE A 30 -5.89 -12.34 2.97
C ILE A 30 -7.21 -12.99 3.34
N ASN A 31 -8.22 -12.20 3.69
CA ASN A 31 -9.51 -12.66 4.19
C ASN A 31 -9.37 -13.71 5.31
N ASN A 32 -8.46 -13.45 6.26
CA ASN A 32 -8.08 -14.34 7.37
C ASN A 32 -7.34 -15.63 7.00
N THR A 33 -7.18 -15.93 5.70
CA THR A 33 -6.45 -17.07 5.18
C THR A 33 -5.00 -16.69 4.88
N PRO A 34 -3.98 -17.51 5.20
CA PRO A 34 -2.60 -17.24 4.80
C PRO A 34 -2.47 -17.28 3.27
N ALA A 35 -1.61 -16.43 2.69
CA ALA A 35 -1.46 -16.30 1.24
C ALA A 35 -1.07 -17.61 0.53
N GLU A 36 -0.43 -18.53 1.25
CA GLU A 36 -0.01 -19.85 0.74
C GLU A 36 -1.18 -20.83 0.54
N MET A 37 -2.29 -20.63 1.25
CA MET A 37 -3.51 -21.46 1.14
C MET A 37 -4.45 -20.99 0.03
N ILE A 38 -4.05 -20.01 -0.77
CA ILE A 38 -4.82 -19.57 -1.93
C ILE A 38 -4.74 -20.68 -2.99
N GLN A 39 -5.87 -21.35 -3.24
CA GLN A 39 -5.94 -22.55 -4.10
C GLN A 39 -5.50 -22.30 -5.54
N GLN A 40 -5.70 -21.10 -6.05
CA GLN A 40 -5.48 -20.80 -7.46
C GLN A 40 -4.17 -20.05 -7.66
N GLU A 41 -3.25 -20.77 -8.30
CA GLU A 41 -1.83 -20.44 -8.45
C GLU A 41 -1.60 -19.07 -9.09
N THR A 42 -2.29 -18.77 -10.19
CA THR A 42 -2.13 -17.49 -10.90
C THR A 42 -2.44 -16.28 -10.03
N ALA A 43 -3.43 -16.37 -9.13
CA ALA A 43 -3.73 -15.26 -8.23
C ALA A 43 -2.69 -15.14 -7.12
N ARG A 44 -2.18 -16.28 -6.64
CA ARG A 44 -1.13 -16.33 -5.63
C ARG A 44 0.13 -15.63 -6.15
N GLU A 45 0.56 -15.92 -7.37
CA GLU A 45 1.70 -15.26 -8.01
C GLU A 45 1.52 -13.73 -8.08
N VAL A 46 0.37 -13.28 -8.57
CA VAL A 46 0.05 -11.84 -8.68
C VAL A 46 0.11 -11.13 -7.33
N ILE A 47 -0.38 -11.79 -6.28
CA ILE A 47 -0.40 -11.24 -4.91
C ILE A 47 1.00 -11.23 -4.28
N LEU A 48 1.82 -12.23 -4.59
CA LEU A 48 3.17 -12.37 -4.04
C LEU A 48 4.20 -11.48 -4.73
N SER A 49 4.03 -11.16 -6.01
CA SER A 49 4.92 -10.27 -6.78
C SER A 49 5.32 -8.98 -6.03
N PRO A 50 4.42 -8.16 -5.46
CA PRO A 50 4.82 -6.98 -4.70
C PRO A 50 5.58 -7.28 -3.40
N LEU A 51 5.40 -8.47 -2.81
CA LEU A 51 6.13 -8.90 -1.61
C LEU A 51 7.55 -9.36 -1.92
N GLU A 52 7.75 -9.96 -3.10
CA GLU A 52 9.08 -10.33 -3.60
C GLU A 52 9.93 -9.08 -3.85
N ILE A 53 9.35 -8.07 -4.49
CA ILE A 53 10.00 -6.77 -4.74
C ILE A 53 10.37 -6.06 -3.41
N ALA A 54 9.59 -6.27 -2.35
CA ALA A 54 9.83 -5.64 -1.06
C ALA A 54 11.05 -6.20 -0.31
N GLY A 55 11.53 -7.40 -0.67
CA GLY A 55 12.70 -8.04 -0.06
C GLY A 55 12.65 -8.04 1.46
N GLU A 56 13.62 -7.38 2.09
CA GLU A 56 13.79 -7.32 3.56
C GLU A 56 12.64 -6.63 4.31
N LEU A 57 11.83 -5.80 3.64
CA LEU A 57 10.72 -5.12 4.28
C LEU A 57 9.63 -6.10 4.70
N ARG A 58 9.49 -7.22 3.96
CA ARG A 58 8.54 -8.28 4.26
C ARG A 58 8.70 -8.80 5.68
N SER A 59 9.93 -9.00 6.16
CA SER A 59 10.20 -9.58 7.49
C SER A 59 9.91 -8.62 8.66
N LYS A 60 9.64 -7.34 8.38
CA LYS A 60 9.48 -6.28 9.40
C LYS A 60 8.02 -5.86 9.61
N VAL A 61 7.11 -6.32 8.75
CA VAL A 61 5.70 -5.87 8.73
C VAL A 61 4.73 -7.04 8.64
N ASP A 62 3.66 -6.96 9.40
CA ASP A 62 2.52 -7.86 9.26
C ASP A 62 1.45 -7.17 8.42
N ILE A 63 0.93 -7.90 7.43
CA ILE A 63 -0.01 -7.42 6.43
C ILE A 63 -1.29 -8.25 6.53
N SER A 64 -2.41 -7.59 6.83
CA SER A 64 -3.73 -8.19 6.77
C SER A 64 -4.56 -7.51 5.69
N VAL A 65 -5.09 -8.30 4.76
CA VAL A 65 -5.89 -7.82 3.64
C VAL A 65 -7.32 -8.30 3.77
N ARG A 66 -8.27 -7.39 3.58
CA ARG A 66 -9.69 -7.70 3.38
C ARG A 66 -10.08 -7.33 1.97
N VAL A 67 -10.51 -8.30 1.17
CA VAL A 67 -10.92 -8.09 -0.23
C VAL A 67 -12.33 -8.61 -0.45
N LYS A 68 -13.15 -7.83 -1.15
CA LYS A 68 -14.54 -8.17 -1.49
C LYS A 68 -14.90 -7.67 -2.89
N GLY A 69 -15.88 -8.34 -3.51
CA GLY A 69 -16.46 -7.95 -4.80
C GLY A 69 -15.67 -8.42 -6.01
N GLY A 70 -16.34 -8.41 -7.18
CA GLY A 70 -15.79 -8.88 -8.45
C GLY A 70 -15.40 -10.36 -8.45
N GLY A 71 -14.64 -10.77 -9.47
CA GLY A 71 -14.10 -12.13 -9.62
C GLY A 71 -12.73 -12.31 -8.96
N PHE A 72 -12.29 -13.56 -8.85
CA PHE A 72 -11.05 -13.95 -8.16
C PHE A 72 -9.80 -13.22 -8.66
N MET A 73 -9.61 -13.13 -9.98
CA MET A 73 -8.52 -12.34 -10.59
C MET A 73 -8.69 -10.83 -10.39
N GLY A 74 -9.91 -10.31 -10.32
CA GLY A 74 -10.13 -8.90 -9.97
C GLY A 74 -9.61 -8.58 -8.57
N GLN A 75 -9.90 -9.47 -7.62
CA GLN A 75 -9.49 -9.39 -6.23
C GLN A 75 -7.97 -9.53 -6.06
N ALA A 76 -7.33 -10.43 -6.80
CA ALA A 76 -5.88 -10.64 -6.75
C ALA A 76 -5.09 -9.37 -7.11
N TYR A 77 -5.42 -8.75 -8.25
CA TYR A 77 -4.75 -7.52 -8.68
C TYR A 77 -5.07 -6.31 -7.80
N ALA A 78 -6.31 -6.21 -7.27
CA ALA A 78 -6.65 -5.17 -6.30
C ALA A 78 -5.81 -5.32 -5.03
N THR A 79 -5.64 -6.56 -4.56
CA THR A 79 -4.81 -6.91 -3.41
C THR A 79 -3.34 -6.57 -3.65
N ALA A 80 -2.78 -6.99 -4.79
CA ALA A 80 -1.39 -6.70 -5.15
C ALA A 80 -1.11 -5.20 -5.19
N THR A 81 -2.02 -4.42 -5.79
CA THR A 81 -1.92 -2.96 -5.84
C THR A 81 -1.99 -2.33 -4.45
N ALA A 82 -2.90 -2.82 -3.59
CA ALA A 82 -3.03 -2.31 -2.23
C ALA A 82 -1.80 -2.62 -1.37
N ILE A 83 -1.22 -3.81 -1.51
CA ILE A 83 0.03 -4.20 -0.83
C ILE A 83 1.18 -3.31 -1.29
N SER A 84 1.35 -3.08 -2.59
CA SER A 84 2.38 -2.19 -3.12
C SER A 84 2.26 -0.76 -2.56
N ARG A 85 1.04 -0.22 -2.48
CA ARG A 85 0.77 1.09 -1.86
C ARG A 85 1.10 1.09 -0.37
N ALA A 86 0.76 0.03 0.36
CA ALA A 86 1.05 -0.08 1.77
C ALA A 86 2.56 -0.12 2.05
N LEU A 87 3.31 -0.89 1.27
CA LEU A 87 4.77 -0.96 1.38
C LEU A 87 5.44 0.37 1.05
N THR A 88 5.01 1.02 -0.04
CA THR A 88 5.53 2.35 -0.44
C THR A 88 5.20 3.43 0.59
N GLY A 89 4.00 3.37 1.18
CA GLY A 89 3.59 4.28 2.24
C GLY A 89 4.37 4.06 3.53
N TRP A 90 4.63 2.81 3.88
CA TRP A 90 5.42 2.43 5.05
C TRP A 90 6.89 2.85 4.94
N THR A 91 7.51 2.73 3.75
CA THR A 91 8.88 3.20 3.52
C THR A 91 8.98 4.71 3.43
N LYS A 92 7.93 5.40 2.96
CA LYS A 92 7.86 6.87 2.93
C LYS A 92 7.68 7.46 4.34
N SER A 93 8.72 7.31 5.15
CA SER A 93 8.95 8.11 6.35
C SER A 93 9.96 9.24 6.04
N LYS A 94 9.45 10.47 5.96
CA LYS A 94 10.16 11.77 6.04
C LYS A 94 11.18 12.20 4.98
N LYS A 95 11.71 11.34 4.12
CA LYS A 95 12.67 11.76 3.06
C LYS A 95 12.07 11.55 1.69
N ASP A 96 11.32 12.55 1.25
CA ASP A 96 11.32 13.02 -0.14
C ASP A 96 10.66 14.39 -0.07
N PRO A 97 11.42 15.49 0.10
CA PRO A 97 10.85 16.77 -0.25
C PRO A 97 10.39 16.60 -1.70
N LYS A 98 9.07 16.69 -1.94
CA LYS A 98 8.52 16.77 -3.31
C LYS A 98 9.47 17.66 -4.08
N GLU A 99 10.27 17.10 -4.98
CA GLU A 99 11.18 17.88 -5.79
C GLU A 99 10.30 18.83 -6.56
N HIS A 100 10.31 20.04 -6.07
CA HIS A 100 9.63 21.15 -6.66
C HIS A 100 10.79 22.05 -7.01
N PRO A 101 10.83 22.60 -8.22
CA PRO A 101 11.95 23.40 -8.70
C PRO A 101 12.24 24.64 -7.83
N PHE A 102 11.40 24.92 -6.83
CA PHE A 102 11.50 26.07 -5.95
C PHE A 102 11.49 25.65 -4.48
N ALA A 103 12.48 26.16 -3.73
CA ALA A 103 12.59 26.04 -2.29
C ALA A 103 11.35 26.63 -1.58
N LYS A 104 11.06 26.15 -0.37
CA LYS A 104 9.89 26.57 0.45
C LYS A 104 9.68 28.10 0.54
N PRO A 105 10.69 28.98 0.68
CA PRO A 105 10.45 30.43 0.76
C PRO A 105 9.84 31.05 -0.51
N VAL A 106 10.26 30.61 -1.69
CA VAL A 106 9.81 31.14 -3.00
C VAL A 106 8.32 30.88 -3.26
N ARG A 107 7.77 29.79 -2.68
CA ARG A 107 6.34 29.46 -2.83
C ARG A 107 5.43 30.40 -2.04
N THR A 108 5.90 30.85 -0.88
CA THR A 108 5.15 31.79 -0.05
C THR A 108 5.10 33.15 -0.74
N GLU A 109 6.22 33.59 -1.34
CA GLU A 109 6.27 34.83 -2.13
C GLU A 109 5.34 34.80 -3.36
N LEU A 110 5.35 33.71 -4.14
CA LEU A 110 4.48 33.58 -5.32
C LEU A 110 2.98 33.57 -4.97
N ARG A 111 2.62 33.05 -3.78
CA ARG A 111 1.24 33.03 -3.30
C ARG A 111 0.77 34.42 -2.88
N VAL A 112 1.63 35.18 -2.18
CA VAL A 112 1.32 36.56 -1.77
C VAL A 112 1.25 37.47 -3.00
N ARG A 113 2.15 37.30 -3.97
CA ARG A 113 2.21 38.15 -5.16
C ARG A 113 1.01 38.02 -6.10
N ARG A 114 0.28 36.88 -6.04
CA ARG A 114 -0.97 36.65 -6.80
C ARG A 114 -2.23 37.13 -6.08
N SER A 115 -2.17 37.52 -4.80
CA SER A 115 -3.33 38.00 -4.05
C SER A 115 -3.52 39.52 -4.11
N TRP A 116 -2.64 40.24 -4.81
CA TRP A 116 -2.66 41.69 -4.98
C TRP A 116 -2.76 42.11 -6.46
N SER A 117 -3.37 41.27 -7.29
CA SER A 117 -3.78 41.58 -8.67
C SER A 117 -5.25 41.28 -8.85
#